data_AF-A0A4P2VEA7-F1
#
_entry.id   AF-A0A4P2VEA7-F1
#
_cell.length_a   1.000
_cell.length_b   1.000
_cell.length_c   1.000
_cell.angle_alpha   90.00
_cell.angle_beta   90.00
_cell.angle_gamma   90.00
#
_symmetry.space_group_name_H-M   'P 1'
#
loop_
_entity.id
_entity.type
_entity.pdbx_description
1 polymer ?
#
loop_
_entity_poly.entity_id
_entity_poly.type
_entity_poly.pdbx_seq_one_letter_code
_entity_poly.pdbx_strand_id
1 'polypeptide(L)'
;MSEAEAKAELDMDYLIGMALRYGVILSVALLIIGIALLARDGAGAGEVLGAGSPLNTSVIQVPAILSGIPSLNPLSFIVLGLVVLIATPVLRVVLGIISFARERDRLYVFITSIVLMNLLLAIFLIPMIVHL
;
A
#
# COMPACT_ATOMS: atom_id res chain seq x y z
N MET A 1 -20.70 -31.72 1.34
CA MET A 1 -20.40 -30.28 1.17
C MET A 1 -21.72 -29.59 0.95
N SER A 2 -22.10 -28.70 1.86
CA SER A 2 -23.40 -28.02 1.87
C SER A 2 -23.39 -26.83 0.90
N GLU A 3 -24.49 -26.55 0.20
CA GLU A 3 -24.62 -25.36 -0.67
C GLU A 3 -24.29 -24.04 0.06
N ALA A 4 -24.50 -23.99 1.38
CA ALA A 4 -24.16 -22.85 2.22
C ALA A 4 -22.63 -22.64 2.36
N GLU A 5 -21.85 -23.71 2.31
CA GLU A 5 -20.37 -23.65 2.42
C GLU A 5 -19.78 -23.10 1.11
N ALA A 6 -20.26 -23.58 -0.04
CA ALA A 6 -19.80 -23.12 -1.36
C ALA A 6 -20.13 -21.64 -1.62
N LYS A 7 -21.30 -21.17 -1.17
CA LYS A 7 -21.69 -19.76 -1.32
C LYS A 7 -20.81 -18.83 -0.46
N ALA A 8 -20.51 -19.24 0.77
CA ALA A 8 -19.65 -18.46 1.68
C ALA A 8 -18.20 -18.39 1.20
N GLU A 9 -17.73 -19.42 0.50
CA GLU A 9 -16.40 -19.46 -0.12
C GLU A 9 -16.31 -18.50 -1.32
N LEU A 10 -17.29 -18.53 -2.22
CA LEU A 10 -17.33 -17.61 -3.37
C LEU A 10 -17.47 -16.13 -2.95
N ASP A 11 -18.24 -15.86 -1.90
CA ASP A 11 -18.35 -14.50 -1.35
C ASP A 11 -17.00 -14.01 -0.80
N MET A 12 -16.22 -14.88 -0.15
CA MET A 12 -14.91 -14.52 0.38
C MET A 12 -13.90 -14.18 -0.72
N ASP A 13 -13.80 -15.02 -1.75
CA ASP A 13 -12.90 -14.80 -2.89
C ASP A 13 -13.25 -13.53 -3.66
N TYR A 14 -14.56 -13.28 -3.82
CA TYR A 14 -15.06 -12.05 -4.42
C TYR A 14 -14.69 -10.81 -3.59
N LEU A 15 -14.88 -10.86 -2.27
CA LEU A 15 -14.51 -9.76 -1.37
C LEU A 15 -13.01 -9.47 -1.38
N ILE A 16 -12.16 -10.52 -1.39
CA ILE A 16 -10.71 -10.39 -1.51
C ILE A 16 -10.36 -9.71 -2.84
N GLY A 17 -10.89 -10.21 -3.95
CA GLY A 17 -10.66 -9.62 -5.28
C GLY A 17 -11.12 -8.17 -5.39
N MET A 18 -12.22 -7.83 -4.74
CA MET A 18 -12.80 -6.48 -4.75
C MET A 18 -11.99 -5.50 -3.89
N ALA A 19 -11.63 -5.88 -2.67
CA ALA A 19 -10.78 -5.07 -1.79
C ALA A 19 -9.44 -4.73 -2.46
N LEU A 20 -8.86 -5.69 -3.18
CA LEU A 20 -7.60 -5.51 -3.91
C LEU A 20 -7.73 -4.52 -5.08
N ARG A 21 -8.78 -4.64 -5.89
CA ARG A 21 -9.01 -3.74 -7.03
C ARG A 21 -9.23 -2.30 -6.55
N TYR A 22 -10.06 -2.12 -5.52
CA TYR A 22 -10.31 -0.80 -4.96
C TYR A 22 -9.06 -0.19 -4.32
N GLY A 23 -8.21 -0.98 -3.65
CA GLY A 23 -6.95 -0.50 -3.09
C GLY A 23 -6.02 0.11 -4.15
N VAL A 24 -5.81 -0.60 -5.26
CA VAL A 24 -4.98 -0.09 -6.37
C VAL A 24 -5.63 1.13 -7.03
N ILE A 25 -6.92 1.07 -7.36
CA ILE A 25 -7.62 2.20 -8.01
C ILE A 25 -7.56 3.45 -7.12
N LEU A 26 -7.77 3.31 -5.81
CA LEU A 26 -7.67 4.40 -4.86
C LEU A 26 -6.24 4.96 -4.81
N SER A 27 -5.23 4.11 -4.75
CA SER A 27 -3.83 4.56 -4.74
C SER A 27 -3.47 5.36 -5.99
N VAL A 28 -3.92 4.91 -7.16
CA VAL A 28 -3.68 5.59 -8.44
C VAL A 28 -4.44 6.92 -8.49
N ALA A 29 -5.68 6.96 -8.04
CA ALA A 29 -6.45 8.20 -7.97
C ALA A 29 -5.77 9.25 -7.09
N LEU A 30 -5.27 8.85 -5.92
CA LEU A 30 -4.53 9.74 -5.02
C LEU A 30 -3.24 10.27 -5.64
N LEU A 31 -2.48 9.41 -6.32
CA LEU A 31 -1.27 9.81 -7.05
C LEU A 31 -1.58 10.80 -8.18
N ILE A 32 -2.62 10.55 -8.97
CA ILE A 32 -3.05 11.46 -10.05
C ILE A 32 -3.42 12.83 -9.48
N ILE A 33 -4.20 12.86 -8.38
CA ILE A 33 -4.58 14.12 -7.72
C ILE A 33 -3.33 14.87 -7.24
N GLY A 34 -2.41 14.18 -6.55
CA GLY A 34 -1.19 14.80 -6.06
C GLY A 34 -0.30 15.35 -7.17
N ILE A 35 -0.15 14.61 -8.27
CA ILE A 35 0.61 15.07 -9.45
C ILE A 35 -0.08 16.26 -10.13
N ALA A 36 -1.41 16.24 -10.25
CA ALA A 36 -2.17 17.33 -10.84
C ALA A 36 -2.08 18.62 -10.01
N LEU A 37 -2.10 18.51 -8.67
CA LEU A 37 -1.88 19.64 -7.78
C LEU A 37 -0.45 20.18 -7.90
N LEU A 38 0.54 19.29 -7.98
CA LEU A 38 1.94 19.68 -8.15
C LEU A 38 2.16 20.46 -9.45
N ALA A 39 1.55 19.99 -10.54
CA ALA A 39 1.60 20.66 -11.83
C ALA A 39 0.92 22.04 -11.83
N ARG A 40 -0.08 22.26 -10.97
CA ARG A 40 -0.75 23.57 -10.83
C ARG A 40 0.10 24.58 -10.05
N ASP A 41 0.83 24.14 -9.05
CA ASP A 41 1.67 25.00 -8.21
C ASP A 41 2.97 25.43 -8.92
N GLY A 42 3.24 24.93 -10.13
CA GLY A 42 4.43 25.27 -10.92
C GLY A 42 5.72 24.65 -10.40
N ALA A 43 5.67 23.91 -9.29
CA ALA A 43 6.78 23.14 -8.75
C ALA A 43 7.10 22.00 -9.70
N GLY A 44 8.31 22.02 -10.26
CA GLY A 44 8.76 20.96 -11.16
C GLY A 44 8.96 19.65 -10.40
N ALA A 45 8.73 18.50 -11.04
CA ALA A 45 9.05 17.20 -10.47
C ALA A 45 10.52 17.10 -9.97
N GLY A 46 11.42 17.91 -10.53
CA GLY A 46 12.82 18.02 -10.10
C GLY A 46 13.05 18.73 -8.75
N GLU A 47 12.17 19.65 -8.33
CA GLU A 47 12.26 20.27 -6.98
C GLU A 47 11.76 19.32 -5.89
N VAL A 48 10.85 18.42 -6.27
CA VAL A 48 10.26 17.41 -5.38
C VAL A 48 11.05 16.10 -5.35
N LEU A 49 11.82 15.77 -6.38
CA LEU A 49 12.66 14.57 -6.44
C LEU A 49 14.17 14.88 -6.27
N GLY A 50 14.54 16.16 -6.15
CA GLY A 50 15.93 16.59 -5.97
C GLY A 50 16.46 16.38 -4.55
N ALA A 51 17.77 16.30 -4.39
CA ALA A 51 18.46 15.99 -3.13
C ALA A 51 18.20 16.96 -1.95
N GLY A 52 17.56 18.11 -2.20
CA GLY A 52 17.10 19.09 -1.20
C GLY A 52 15.57 19.13 -1.00
N SER A 53 14.84 18.17 -1.57
CA SER A 53 13.39 18.10 -1.52
C SER A 53 12.86 17.83 -0.09
N PRO A 54 11.70 18.37 0.30
CA PRO A 54 10.94 17.95 1.48
C PRO A 54 10.52 16.47 1.47
N LEU A 55 10.65 15.78 0.33
CA LEU A 55 10.51 14.33 0.21
C LEU A 55 11.78 13.56 0.59
N ASN A 56 12.81 14.22 1.13
CA ASN A 56 13.94 13.51 1.71
C ASN A 56 13.41 12.57 2.81
N THR A 57 13.56 11.28 2.55
CA THR A 57 13.07 10.14 3.31
C THR A 57 13.51 10.14 4.79
N SER A 58 14.40 11.06 5.18
CA SER A 58 14.79 11.31 6.57
C SER A 58 13.64 11.68 7.52
N VAL A 59 12.50 12.21 7.05
CA VAL A 59 11.41 12.66 7.96
C VAL A 59 10.01 12.44 7.38
N ILE A 60 9.70 11.24 6.86
CA ILE A 60 8.29 10.87 6.57
C ILE A 60 7.59 10.57 7.91
N GLN A 61 7.14 11.61 8.59
CA GLN A 61 6.30 11.47 9.78
C GLN A 61 4.86 11.20 9.32
N VAL A 62 4.40 9.95 9.46
CA VAL A 62 3.02 9.53 9.20
C VAL A 62 1.95 10.50 9.77
N PRO A 63 2.14 11.15 10.94
CA PRO A 63 1.23 12.17 11.45
C PRO A 63 1.18 13.47 10.61
N ALA A 64 2.31 13.91 10.04
CA ALA A 64 2.40 15.14 9.26
C ALA A 64 1.62 15.06 7.92
N ILE A 65 1.53 13.85 7.37
CA ILE A 65 0.78 13.55 6.14
C ILE A 65 -0.72 13.78 6.37
N LEU A 66 -1.26 13.36 7.52
CA LEU A 66 -2.68 13.48 7.83
C LEU A 66 -3.09 14.94 8.10
N SER A 67 -2.19 15.74 8.67
CA SER A 67 -2.40 17.19 8.86
C SER A 67 -2.23 18.03 7.59
N GLY A 68 -1.55 17.50 6.55
CA GLY A 68 -1.35 18.19 5.27
C GLY A 68 -2.54 18.09 4.30
N ILE A 69 -3.44 17.12 4.51
CA ILE A 69 -4.65 16.92 3.69
C ILE A 69 -5.54 18.17 3.60
N PRO A 70 -5.90 18.86 4.72
CA PRO A 70 -6.70 20.08 4.64
C PRO A 70 -5.97 21.28 4.00
N SER A 71 -4.64 21.23 3.87
CA SER A 71 -3.83 22.28 3.23
C SER A 71 -3.66 22.13 1.72
N LEU A 72 -4.31 21.13 1.09
CA LEU A 72 -4.19 20.83 -0.36
C LEU A 72 -2.75 20.63 -0.83
N ASN A 73 -1.85 20.22 0.07
CA ASN A 73 -0.44 20.05 -0.27
C ASN A 73 -0.25 18.86 -1.24
N PRO A 74 0.34 19.06 -2.43
CA PRO A 74 0.52 18.02 -3.44
C PRO A 74 1.24 16.77 -2.90
N LEU A 75 2.25 16.95 -2.04
CA LEU A 75 3.05 15.86 -1.50
C LEU A 75 2.24 14.94 -0.58
N SER A 76 1.26 15.48 0.14
CA SER A 76 0.43 14.68 1.06
C SER A 76 -0.39 13.64 0.29
N PHE A 77 -0.95 14.02 -0.87
CA PHE A 77 -1.71 13.10 -1.73
C PHE A 77 -0.80 12.04 -2.38
N ILE A 78 0.40 12.43 -2.83
CA ILE A 78 1.36 11.49 -3.43
C ILE A 78 1.80 10.44 -2.42
N VAL A 79 2.22 10.88 -1.22
CA VAL A 79 2.68 9.96 -0.17
C VAL A 79 1.53 9.08 0.32
N LEU A 80 0.32 9.61 0.47
CA LEU A 80 -0.85 8.80 0.83
C LEU A 80 -1.16 7.75 -0.24
N GLY A 81 -1.12 8.12 -1.52
CA GLY A 81 -1.28 7.19 -2.63
C GLY A 81 -0.22 6.09 -2.61
N LEU A 82 1.04 6.45 -2.36
CA LEU A 82 2.14 5.49 -2.22
C LEU A 82 1.94 4.55 -1.03
N VAL A 83 1.52 5.06 0.13
CA VAL A 83 1.22 4.24 1.32
C VAL A 83 0.13 3.23 1.00
N VAL A 84 -0.97 3.64 0.35
CA VAL A 84 -2.04 2.71 -0.06
C VAL A 84 -1.52 1.69 -1.08
N LEU A 85 -0.70 2.11 -2.04
CA LEU A 85 -0.11 1.23 -3.06
C LEU A 85 0.78 0.14 -2.43
N ILE A 86 1.59 0.50 -1.43
CA ILE A 86 2.46 -0.42 -0.70
C ILE A 86 1.66 -1.28 0.30
N ALA A 87 0.59 -0.75 0.90
CA ALA A 87 -0.26 -1.51 1.81
C ALA A 87 -1.09 -2.58 1.09
N THR A 88 -1.48 -2.34 -0.16
CA THR A 88 -2.30 -3.27 -0.97
C THR A 88 -1.67 -4.67 -1.12
N PRO A 89 -0.38 -4.85 -1.50
CA PRO A 89 0.24 -6.16 -1.56
C PRO A 89 0.35 -6.84 -0.19
N VAL A 90 0.55 -6.08 0.89
CA VAL A 90 0.56 -6.64 2.26
C VAL A 90 -0.82 -7.21 2.60
N LEU A 91 -1.88 -6.45 2.36
CA LEU A 91 -3.25 -6.90 2.59
C LEU A 91 -3.57 -8.15 1.79
N ARG A 92 -3.13 -8.22 0.53
CA ARG A 92 -3.27 -9.43 -0.31
C ARG A 92 -2.66 -10.66 0.33
N VAL A 93 -1.43 -10.53 0.81
CA VAL A 93 -0.67 -11.66 1.36
C VAL A 93 -1.33 -12.13 2.67
N VAL A 94 -1.77 -11.21 3.52
CA VAL A 94 -2.51 -11.54 4.76
C VAL A 94 -3.82 -12.27 4.46
N LEU A 95 -4.62 -11.77 3.51
CA LEU A 95 -5.86 -12.43 3.09
C LEU A 95 -5.59 -13.83 2.51
N GLY A 96 -4.51 -13.98 1.73
CA GLY A 96 -4.07 -15.29 1.23
C GLY A 96 -3.71 -16.27 2.35
N ILE A 97 -2.98 -15.82 3.38
CA ILE A 97 -2.67 -16.65 4.55
C ILE A 97 -3.94 -17.13 5.25
N ILE A 98 -4.94 -16.26 5.40
CA ILE A 98 -6.23 -16.61 6.03
C ILE A 98 -6.97 -17.68 5.21
N SER A 99 -6.99 -17.56 3.87
CA SER A 99 -7.60 -18.57 2.99
C SER A 99 -6.92 -19.93 3.13
N PHE A 100 -5.60 -19.97 2.97
CA PHE A 100 -4.82 -21.22 3.06
C PHE A 100 -4.92 -21.85 4.45
N ALA A 101 -5.04 -21.04 5.51
CA ALA A 101 -5.25 -21.53 6.87
C ALA A 101 -6.62 -22.20 7.03
N ARG A 102 -7.69 -21.66 6.42
CA ARG A 102 -9.03 -22.29 6.43
C ARG A 102 -9.04 -23.59 5.64
N GLU A 103 -8.36 -23.64 4.50
CA GLU A 103 -8.20 -24.83 3.65
C GLU A 103 -7.28 -25.90 4.28
N ARG A 104 -6.65 -25.60 5.43
CA ARG A 104 -5.65 -26.43 6.13
C ARG A 104 -4.40 -26.75 5.31
N ASP A 105 -4.10 -25.94 4.29
CA ASP A 105 -2.87 -26.09 3.52
C ASP A 105 -1.69 -25.44 4.25
N ARG A 106 -1.07 -26.23 5.13
CA ARG A 106 0.06 -25.75 5.95
C ARG A 106 1.29 -25.38 5.13
N LEU A 107 1.48 -25.99 3.96
CA LEU A 107 2.63 -25.71 3.11
C LEU A 107 2.48 -24.33 2.46
N TYR A 108 1.29 -24.03 1.95
CA TYR A 108 1.00 -22.70 1.39
C TYR A 108 0.97 -21.61 2.47
N VAL A 109 0.47 -21.89 3.68
CA VAL A 109 0.56 -20.93 4.80
C VAL A 109 2.02 -20.58 5.13
N PHE A 110 2.91 -21.58 5.15
CA PHE A 110 4.32 -21.38 5.46
C PHE A 110 5.03 -20.56 4.38
N ILE A 111 4.88 -20.93 3.11
CA ILE A 111 5.46 -20.18 1.98
C ILE A 111 4.94 -18.74 1.97
N THR A 112 3.63 -18.54 2.12
CA THR A 112 3.01 -17.21 2.09
C THR A 112 3.46 -16.36 3.28
N SER A 113 3.71 -16.96 4.45
CA SER A 113 4.29 -16.27 5.60
C SER A 113 5.73 -15.81 5.36
N ILE A 114 6.54 -16.61 4.65
CA ILE A 114 7.88 -16.20 4.22
C ILE A 114 7.79 -15.01 3.25
N VAL A 115 6.85 -15.02 2.31
CA VAL A 115 6.62 -13.89 1.40
C VAL A 115 6.20 -12.65 2.17
N LEU A 116 5.31 -12.77 3.16
CA LEU A 116 4.93 -11.66 4.04
C LEU A 116 6.15 -11.09 4.76
N MET A 117 7.01 -11.95 5.31
CA MET A 117 8.26 -11.50 5.92
C MET A 117 9.15 -10.77 4.93
N ASN A 118 9.35 -11.29 3.72
CA ASN A 118 10.15 -10.61 2.69
C ASN A 118 9.57 -9.24 2.33
N LEU A 119 8.24 -9.11 2.26
CA LEU A 119 7.57 -7.84 2.03
C LEU A 119 7.82 -6.84 3.16
N LEU A 120 7.69 -7.28 4.41
CA LEU A 120 7.95 -6.44 5.58
C LEU A 120 9.44 -6.04 5.64
N LEU A 121 10.36 -6.97 5.36
CA LEU A 121 11.78 -6.65 5.26
C LEU A 121 12.05 -5.64 4.15
N ALA A 122 11.44 -5.78 2.97
CA ALA A 122 11.60 -4.81 1.89
C ALA A 122 11.10 -3.41 2.29
N ILE A 123 9.97 -3.34 3.00
CA ILE A 123 9.35 -2.07 3.40
C ILE A 123 10.09 -1.41 4.58
N PHE A 124 10.59 -2.19 5.55
CA PHE A 124 11.19 -1.64 6.77
C PHE A 124 12.73 -1.68 6.78
N LEU A 125 13.33 -2.77 6.30
CA LEU A 125 14.78 -3.00 6.39
C LEU A 125 15.55 -2.23 5.31
N ILE A 126 15.06 -2.21 4.06
CA ILE A 126 15.75 -1.50 2.97
C ILE A 126 15.88 0.00 3.28
N PRO A 127 14.82 0.72 3.70
CA PRO A 127 14.97 2.11 4.10
C PRO A 127 15.94 2.26 5.27
N MET A 128 15.89 1.40 6.28
CA MET A 128 16.79 1.48 7.44
C MET A 128 18.27 1.36 7.04
N ILE A 129 18.61 0.46 6.10
CA ILE A 129 19.99 0.26 5.64
C ILE A 129 20.48 1.43 4.78
N VAL A 130 19.63 1.98 3.91
CA VAL A 130 20.01 3.06 3.00
C VAL A 130 20.25 4.39 3.74
N HIS A 131 19.68 4.55 4.94
CA HIS A 131 19.87 5.74 5.79
C HIS A 131 21.02 5.61 6.80
N LEU A 132 21.77 4.51 6.79
CA LEU A 132 22.94 4.28 7.63
C LEU A 132 24.24 4.54 6.84
#